data_AF-A0AAF0PFN3-F1
#
_entry.id   AF-A0AAF0PFN3-F1
#
_cell.length_a   1.000
_cell.length_b   1.000
_cell.length_c   1.000
_cell.angle_alpha   90.00
_cell.angle_beta   90.00
_cell.angle_gamma   90.00
#
_symmetry.space_group_name_H-M   'P 1'
#
loop_
_entity.id
_entity.type
_entity.pdbx_description
1 polymer ?
#
loop_
_entity_poly.entity_id
_entity_poly.type
_entity_poly.pdbx_seq_one_letter_code
_entity_poly.pdbx_strand_id
1 'polypeptide(L)' 'MSNQRKDDFLVAVALTEFSVHYETVDPELSERAWQLAADRLVDYDVTPKSVVNELEIGSP' A
#
# COMPACT_ATOMS: atom_id res chain seq x y z
N MET A 1 -10.53 11.00 -12.28
CA MET A 1 -9.66 9.81 -12.44
C MET A 1 -8.33 9.90 -11.68
N SER A 2 -7.84 11.07 -11.24
CA SER A 2 -6.55 11.19 -10.51
C SER A 2 -6.60 10.80 -9.02
N ASN A 3 -7.72 10.95 -8.30
CA ASN A 3 -7.76 10.62 -6.86
C ASN A 3 -7.80 9.13 -6.54
N GLN A 4 -8.46 8.31 -7.37
CA GLN A 4 -8.66 6.90 -7.04
C GLN A 4 -7.34 6.12 -6.96
N ARG A 5 -6.38 6.46 -7.84
CA ARG A 5 -5.04 5.88 -7.80
C ARG A 5 -4.28 6.27 -6.53
N LYS A 6 -4.34 7.56 -6.14
CA LYS A 6 -3.75 8.05 -4.88
C LYS A 6 -4.38 7.39 -3.66
N ASP A 7 -5.71 7.25 -3.65
CA ASP A 7 -6.44 6.61 -2.56
C ASP A 7 -6.06 5.13 -2.42
N ASP A 8 -5.98 4.39 -3.52
CA ASP A 8 -5.55 2.97 -3.50
C ASP A 8 -4.09 2.81 -3.06
N PHE A 9 -3.21 3.78 -3.33
CA PHE A 9 -1.85 3.79 -2.76
C PHE A 9 -1.83 4.00 -1.26
N LEU A 10 -2.58 4.98 -0.78
CA LEU A 10 -2.67 5.24 0.66
C LEU A 10 -3.22 4.00 1.39
N VAL A 11 -4.18 3.31 0.78
CA VAL A 11 -4.70 2.04 1.29
C VAL A 11 -3.62 0.96 1.29
N ALA A 12 -2.86 0.78 0.21
CA ALA A 12 -1.79 -0.21 0.15
C ALA A 12 -0.67 0.05 1.18
N VAL A 13 -0.29 1.32 1.38
CA VAL A 13 0.70 1.72 2.38
C VAL A 13 0.17 1.46 3.80
N ALA A 14 -1.07 1.86 4.08
CA ALA A 14 -1.69 1.62 5.39
C ALA A 14 -1.81 0.12 5.70
N LEU A 15 -2.18 -0.70 4.72
CA LEU A 15 -2.25 -2.16 4.88
C LEU A 15 -0.87 -2.79 5.09
N THR A 16 0.16 -2.25 4.44
CA THR A 16 1.56 -2.65 4.65
C THR A 16 2.01 -2.35 6.08
N GLU A 17 1.83 -1.12 6.55
CA GLU A 17 2.17 -0.72 7.92
C GLU A 17 1.39 -1.54 8.95
N PHE A 18 0.09 -1.73 8.70
CA PHE A 18 -0.76 -2.58 9.53
C PHE A 18 -0.26 -4.02 9.60
N SER A 19 0.15 -4.62 8.47
CA SER A 19 0.67 -5.99 8.46
C SER A 19 1.89 -6.14 9.38
N VAL A 20 2.83 -5.20 9.33
CA VAL A 20 4.03 -5.21 10.17
C VAL A 20 3.67 -5.07 11.65
N HIS A 21 2.71 -4.19 11.98
CA HIS A 21 2.29 -4.01 13.37
C HIS A 21 1.56 -5.20 13.99
N TYR A 22 0.86 -5.98 13.17
CA TYR A 22 0.07 -7.11 13.63
C TYR A 22 0.73 -8.48 13.45
N GLU A 23 1.93 -8.54 12.87
CA GLU A 23 2.67 -9.80 12.62
C GLU A 23 2.79 -10.67 13.88
N THR A 24 3.03 -10.07 15.05
CA THR A 24 3.21 -10.80 16.31
C THR A 24 1.89 -11.03 17.08
N VAL A 25 0.85 -10.27 16.76
CA VAL A 25 -0.44 -10.30 17.48
C VAL A 25 -1.41 -11.25 16.80
N ASP A 26 -1.49 -11.18 15.47
CA ASP A 26 -2.32 -12.03 14.63
C ASP A 26 -1.61 -12.22 13.26
N PRO A 27 -0.78 -13.28 13.13
CA PRO A 27 -0.02 -13.54 11.91
C PRO A 27 -0.91 -13.76 10.68
N GLU A 28 -2.09 -14.35 10.85
CA GLU A 28 -3.01 -14.62 9.74
C GLU A 28 -3.64 -13.32 9.23
N LEU A 29 -4.01 -12.42 10.15
CA LEU A 29 -4.48 -11.09 9.79
C LEU A 29 -3.39 -10.25 9.13
N SER A 30 -2.15 -10.34 9.63
CA SER A 30 -0.98 -9.68 9.05
C SER A 30 -0.74 -10.13 7.60
N GLU A 31 -0.74 -11.45 7.35
CA GLU A 31 -0.57 -12.01 6.00
C GLU A 31 -1.67 -11.55 5.05
N ARG A 32 -2.94 -11.55 5.51
CA ARG A 32 -4.07 -11.07 4.71
C ARG A 32 -3.95 -9.58 4.37
N ALA A 33 -3.50 -8.75 5.31
CA ALA A 33 -3.29 -7.33 5.06
C ALA A 33 -2.16 -7.10 4.05
N TRP A 34 -1.08 -7.88 4.13
CA TRP A 34 0.01 -7.83 3.16
C TRP A 34 -0.42 -8.24 1.75
N GLN A 35 -1.17 -9.34 1.63
CA GLN A 35 -1.73 -9.79 0.34
C GLN A 35 -2.66 -8.73 -0.26
N LEU A 36 -3.55 -8.15 0.55
CA LEU A 36 -4.46 -7.10 0.09
C LEU A 36 -3.72 -5.83 -0.34
N ALA A 37 -2.62 -5.47 0.33
CA ALA A 37 -1.76 -4.37 -0.09
C ALA A 37 -1.11 -4.67 -1.45
N ALA A 38 -0.60 -5.89 -1.64
CA ALA A 38 0.02 -6.32 -2.89
C ALA A 38 -0.97 -6.31 -4.06
N ASP A 39 -2.18 -6.84 -3.86
CA ASP A 39 -3.23 -6.84 -4.88
C ASP A 39 -3.58 -5.41 -5.34
N ARG A 40 -3.67 -4.47 -4.39
CA ARG A 40 -3.91 -3.05 -4.67
C ARG A 40 -2.78 -2.39 -5.46
N LEU A 41 -1.55 -2.88 -5.34
CA LEU A 41 -0.42 -2.36 -6.12
C LEU A 41 -0.35 -2.98 -7.53
N VAL A 42 -0.73 -4.25 -7.68
CA VAL A 42 -0.76 -4.96 -8.97
C VAL A 42 -1.86 -4.44 -9.88
N ASP A 43 -3.06 -4.19 -9.34
CA ASP A 43 -4.22 -3.72 -10.12
C ASP A 43 -3.99 -2.38 -10.84
N TYR A 44 -3.00 -1.58 -10.40
CA TYR A 44 -2.71 -0.25 -10.95
C TYR A 44 -1.36 -0.14 -11.69
N ASP A 45 -0.72 -1.28 -11.98
CA ASP A 45 0.59 -1.41 -12.66
C ASP A 45 1.65 -0.45 -12.09
N VAL A 46 1.79 -0.47 -10.77
CA VAL A 46 2.49 0.59 -10.07
C VAL A 46 3.92 0.18 -9.79
N THR A 47 4.84 0.79 -10.53
CA THR A 47 6.25 0.71 -10.20
C THR A 47 6.58 1.50 -8.92
N PRO A 48 7.61 1.09 -8.16
CA PRO A 48 8.05 1.84 -6.98
C PRO A 48 8.30 3.34 -7.25
N LYS A 49 8.76 3.69 -8.46
CA LYS A 49 8.98 5.09 -8.87
C LYS A 49 7.68 5.88 -9.03
N SER A 50 6.62 5.27 -9.55
CA SER A 50 5.32 5.95 -9.67
C SER A 50 4.68 6.19 -8.30
N VAL A 51 4.87 5.30 -7.32
CA VAL A 51 4.37 5.50 -5.96
C VAL A 51 4.93 6.79 -5.34
N VAL A 52 6.26 6.99 -5.44
CA VAL A 52 6.94 8.16 -4.88
C VAL A 52 6.42 9.47 -5.49
N ASN A 53 6.25 9.50 -6.82
CA ASN A 53 5.73 10.67 -7.52
C ASN A 53 4.26 10.95 -7.21
N GLU A 54 3.43 9.90 -7.13
CA GLU A 54 1.99 10.05 -6.90
C GLU A 54 1.68 10.45 -5.45
N LEU A 55 2.46 9.95 -4.51
CA LEU A 55 2.36 10.28 -3.08
C LEU A 55 3.14 11.54 -2.69
N GLU A 56 3.80 12.21 -3.65
CA GLU A 56 4.61 13.42 -3.41
C GLU A 56 5.68 13.22 -2.32
N ILE A 57 6.17 11.99 -2.16
CA ILE A 57 7.14 11.65 -1.12
C ILE A 57 8.51 12.22 -1.53
N GLY A 58 9.00 13.18 -0.74
CA GLY A 58 10.33 13.76 -0.93
C GLY A 58 10.42 14.89 -1.96
N SER A 59 9.30 15.40 -2.47
CA SER A 59 9.29 16.74 -3.08
C SER A 59 9.08 17.80 -1.99
N PRO A 60 9.85 18.91 -1.97
CA PRO A 60 9.66 20.02 -1.04
C PRO A 60 8.39 20.84 -1.33
#